data_AF-A0A946AIF2-F1
#
_entry.id   AF-A0A946AIF2-F1
#
_cell.length_a   1.000
_cell.length_b   1.000
_cell.length_c   1.000
_cell.angle_alpha   90.00
_cell.angle_beta   90.00
_cell.angle_gamma   90.00
#
_symmetry.space_group_name_H-M   'P 1'
#
loop_
_entity.id
_entity.type
_entity.pdbx_description
1 polymer ?
#
loop_
_entity_poly.entity_id
_entity_poly.type
_entity_poly.pdbx_seq_one_letter_code
_entity_poly.pdbx_strand_id
1 'polypeptide(L)' 'MENAALVVIDVQIGAFDGKAMAPIHFGDDLLDRASRLIAAARAAKLPVIFVQHCVNEGSK' A
#
# COMPACT_ATOMS: atom_id res chain seq x y z
N MET A 1 4.69 -3.64 22.12
CA MET A 1 3.70 -3.98 21.08
C MET A 1 3.96 -5.42 20.68
N GLU A 2 3.27 -6.39 21.28
CA GLU A 2 3.52 -7.82 20.99
C GLU A 2 2.46 -8.43 20.06
N ASN A 3 1.31 -7.78 19.88
CA ASN A 3 0.20 -8.25 19.05
C ASN A 3 -0.23 -7.18 18.04
N ALA A 4 0.67 -6.77 17.15
CA ALA A 4 0.38 -5.79 16.11
C ALA A 4 0.86 -6.27 14.74
N ALA A 5 0.23 -5.77 13.68
CA ALA A 5 0.64 -5.95 12.30
C ALA A 5 0.44 -4.63 11.54
N LEU A 6 1.24 -4.42 10.48
CA LEU A 6 1.02 -3.34 9.54
C LEU A 6 0.21 -3.86 8.36
N VAL A 7 -0.94 -3.25 8.08
CA VAL A 7 -1.76 -3.54 6.90
C VAL A 7 -1.60 -2.39 5.89
N VAL A 8 -1.15 -2.72 4.67
CA VAL A 8 -0.96 -1.78 3.56
C VAL A 8 -2.04 -2.07 2.53
N ILE A 9 -2.98 -1.14 2.34
CA ILE A 9 -4.20 -1.34 1.55
C ILE A 9 -4.10 -0.58 0.23
N ASP A 10 -4.30 -1.28 -0.88
CA ASP A 10 -4.46 -0.73 -2.24
C ASP A 10 -3.36 0.26 -2.67
N VAL A 11 -2.15 0.09 -2.14
CA VAL A 11 -0.95 0.79 -2.62
C VAL A 11 -0.46 0.10 -3.90
N GLN A 12 -1.20 0.31 -4.99
CA GLN A 12 -0.97 -0.29 -6.31
C GLN A 12 -0.74 0.81 -7.36
N ILE A 13 0.11 0.55 -8.36
CA ILE A 13 0.56 1.54 -9.35
C ILE A 13 -0.58 2.34 -10.00
N GLY A 14 -1.73 1.71 -10.26
CA GLY A 14 -2.87 2.36 -10.91
C GLY A 14 -3.51 3.50 -10.11
N ALA A 15 -3.26 3.59 -8.80
CA ALA A 15 -3.71 4.71 -7.97
C ALA A 15 -2.74 5.92 -8.01
N PHE A 16 -1.52 5.75 -8.52
CA PHE A 16 -0.45 6.76 -8.42
C PHE A 16 0.06 7.25 -9.79
N ASP A 17 -0.01 6.41 -10.83
CA ASP A 17 0.62 6.71 -12.12
C ASP A 17 -0.20 7.64 -13.03
N GLY A 18 -1.42 7.98 -12.63
CA GLY A 18 -2.31 8.89 -13.38
C GLY A 18 -2.83 8.32 -14.70
N LYS A 19 -2.61 7.02 -14.99
CA LYS A 19 -2.92 6.45 -16.32
C LYS A 19 -4.38 6.01 -16.44
N ALA A 20 -4.91 5.35 -15.43
CA ALA A 20 -6.28 4.84 -15.43
C ALA A 20 -7.28 5.80 -14.76
N MET A 21 -6.80 6.61 -13.81
CA MET A 21 -7.58 7.57 -13.04
C MET A 21 -6.68 8.73 -12.61
N ALA A 22 -7.28 9.82 -12.10
CA ALA A 22 -6.49 10.89 -11.51
C ALA A 22 -5.59 10.32 -10.39
N PRO A 23 -4.30 10.69 -10.34
CA PRO A 23 -3.39 10.18 -9.33
C PRO A 23 -3.86 10.60 -7.94
N ILE A 24 -3.61 9.75 -6.94
CA ILE A 24 -3.99 10.04 -5.56
C ILE A 24 -3.30 11.32 -5.08
N HIS A 25 -4.06 12.14 -4.35
CA HIS A 25 -3.57 13.39 -3.80
C HIS A 25 -2.40 13.14 -2.84
N PHE A 26 -1.30 13.89 -3.00
CA PHE A 26 -0.05 13.71 -2.26
C PHE A 26 0.50 12.26 -2.30
N GLY A 27 0.41 11.59 -3.45
CA GLY A 27 0.86 10.21 -3.63
C GLY A 27 2.31 9.96 -3.21
N ASP A 28 3.24 10.84 -3.57
CA ASP A 28 4.65 10.69 -3.21
C ASP A 28 4.88 10.73 -1.69
N ASP A 29 4.23 11.66 -0.98
CA ASP A 29 4.32 11.75 0.48
C ASP A 29 3.72 10.53 1.18
N LEU A 30 2.62 10.01 0.64
CA LEU A 30 2.01 8.77 1.12
C LEU A 30 2.97 7.58 0.93
N LEU A 31 3.64 7.49 -0.22
CA LEU A 31 4.60 6.41 -0.51
C LEU A 31 5.84 6.50 0.38
N ASP A 32 6.38 7.69 0.65
CA ASP A 32 7.51 7.86 1.59
C ASP A 32 7.12 7.40 3.00
N ARG A 33 5.95 7.84 3.49
CA ARG A 33 5.45 7.44 4.82
C ARG A 33 5.17 5.95 4.91
N ALA A 34 4.53 5.37 3.90
CA ALA A 34 4.27 3.94 3.83
C ALA A 34 5.58 3.13 3.83
N SER A 35 6.57 3.57 3.06
CA SER A 35 7.90 2.94 3.01
C SER A 35 8.59 2.95 4.38
N ARG A 36 8.53 4.07 5.10
CA ARG A 36 9.08 4.19 6.46
C ARG A 36 8.36 3.28 7.46
N LEU A 37 7.02 3.20 7.39
CA LEU A 37 6.23 2.31 8.24
C LEU A 37 6.53 0.83 7.96
N ILE A 38 6.64 0.44 6.69
CA ILE A 38 7.01 -0.92 6.28
C ILE A 38 8.40 -1.27 6.81
N ALA A 39 9.37 -0.37 6.67
CA ALA A 39 10.72 -0.57 7.19
C ALA A 39 10.72 -0.73 8.72
N ALA A 40 9.99 0.12 9.45
CA ALA A 40 9.87 0.05 10.90
C ALA A 40 9.20 -1.24 11.38
N ALA A 41 8.11 -1.66 10.72
CA ALA A 41 7.42 -2.92 11.04
C ALA A 41 8.32 -4.14 10.82
N ARG A 42 9.06 -4.17 9.70
CA ARG A 42 10.04 -5.22 9.41
C ARG A 42 11.18 -5.25 10.44
N ALA A 43 11.73 -4.09 10.80
CA ALA A 43 12.78 -3.99 11.82
C ALA A 43 12.31 -4.49 13.19
N ALA A 44 11.04 -4.24 13.53
CA ALA A 44 10.39 -4.73 14.75
C ALA A 44 9.90 -6.18 14.65
N LYS A 45 10.14 -6.88 13.54
CA LYS A 45 9.66 -8.26 13.25
C LYS A 45 8.13 -8.38 13.34
N LEU A 46 7.40 -7.31 13.08
CA LEU A 46 5.94 -7.32 12.99
C LEU A 46 5.50 -7.78 11.59
N PRO A 47 4.39 -8.53 11.48
CA PRO A 47 3.83 -8.88 10.18
C PRO A 47 3.49 -7.64 9.35
N VAL A 48 3.82 -7.68 8.06
CA VAL A 48 3.41 -6.68 7.07
C VAL A 48 2.53 -7.37 6.04
N ILE A 49 1.28 -6.96 5.96
CA ILE A 49 0.25 -7.56 5.11
C ILE A 49 -0.13 -6.57 4.02
N PHE A 50 0.05 -6.97 2.77
CA PHE A 50 -0.38 -6.19 1.61
C PHE A 50 -1.76 -6.70 1.16
N VAL A 51 -2.73 -5.81 1.12
CA VAL A 51 -4.07 -6.06 0.58
C VAL A 51 -4.17 -5.32 -0.75
N GLN A 52 -4.68 -6.01 -1.76
CA GLN A 52 -4.76 -5.51 -3.12
C GLN A 52 -6.17 -5.72 -3.67
N HIS A 53 -6.68 -4.71 -4.36
CA HIS A 53 -7.83 -4.88 -5.21
C HIS A 53 -7.44 -5.70 -6.45
N CYS A 54 -8.10 -6.85 -6.61
CA CYS A 54 -7.98 -7.73 -7.75
C CYS A 54 -9.33 -7.81 -8.44
N VAL A 55 -9.36 -7.55 -9.74
CA VAL A 55 -10.52 -7.86 -10.58
C VAL A 55 -10.38 -9.28 -11.14
N ASN A 56 -11.47 -10.02 -11.26
CA ASN A 56 -11.45 -11.27 -12.00
C ASN A 56 -11.25 -10.95 -13.49
N GLU A 57 -10.42 -11.73 -14.19
CA GLU A 57 -10.31 -11.63 -15.65
C GLU A 57 -11.71 -11.70 -16.29
N GLY A 58 -12.04 -10.70 -17.12
CA GLY A 58 -13.32 -10.63 -17.84
C GLY A 58 -14.45 -9.86 -17.13
N SER A 59 -14.21 -9.32 -15.92
CA SER A 59 -15.15 -8.39 -15.29
C SER A 59 -15.05 -7.03 -15.99
N LYS A 60 -16.05 -6.70 -16.82
CA LYS A 60 -16.16 -5.37 -17.46
C LYS A 60 -16.62 -4.32 -16.47
#